data_AF-A0A8X6VVK6-F1
#
_entry.id   AF-A0A8X6VVK6-F1
#
_cell.length_a   1.000
_cell.length_b   1.000
_cell.length_c   1.000
_cell.angle_alpha   90.00
_cell.angle_beta   90.00
_cell.angle_gamma   90.00
#
_symmetry.space_group_name_H-M   'P 1'
#
loop_
_entity.id
_entity.type
_entity.pdbx_description
1 polymer ?
#
loop_
_entity_poly.entity_id
_entity_poly.type
_entity_poly.pdbx_seq_one_letter_code
_entity_poly.pdbx_strand_id
1 'polypeptide(L)'
;MFLEKREKNALTGNLTLNGFSLDCVKELKYLGVVLDIISGYRTISYEAVFAISGFPPIDIFIIRNNEFKIATKNCTNKCLDGSLRVSELPHPSERFPLNLANYRKNIENNFPVVCFTDGSKINTKVGLAFVIFQDFIEIGTRQFRIRDECSVFQAELLCIAQAVSWICNNEILSSKFLICSDSLSSLCALNNIYSQNKLIVKTHINLDFLRSRGVQVFFSFVRGHTGIYGNERADWLAKEATKLRDLVSMSIPKSYHKKVFKEKIISEWNNLYQISINAHLTKEFFPSIQSRLEAKHFHPNFKLTQFLTGHGNFKAYLKRFNLSLTSCSSDTIQNAKHLILACINFS
;
A
#
# COMPACT_ATOMS: atom_id res chain seq x y z
N MET A 1 1.99 -25.62 -42.40
CA MET A 1 2.79 -26.86 -42.46
C MET A 1 4.18 -26.60 -43.05
N PHE A 2 4.94 -25.65 -42.48
CA PHE A 2 6.35 -25.37 -42.84
C PHE A 2 7.11 -24.72 -41.67
N LEU A 3 6.73 -25.04 -40.43
CA LEU A 3 7.36 -24.55 -39.19
C LEU A 3 7.93 -25.68 -38.31
N GLU A 4 8.27 -26.83 -38.91
CA GLU A 4 8.79 -27.99 -38.15
C GLU A 4 10.20 -28.46 -38.56
N LYS A 5 10.93 -27.69 -39.39
CA LYS A 5 12.21 -28.16 -39.98
C LYS A 5 13.46 -27.37 -39.63
N ARG A 6 13.45 -26.53 -38.59
CA ARG A 6 14.66 -25.87 -38.06
C ARG A 6 14.93 -26.07 -36.57
N GLU A 7 14.32 -27.08 -35.94
CA GLU A 7 14.59 -27.45 -34.53
C GLU A 7 15.20 -28.85 -34.33
N LYS A 8 15.78 -29.48 -35.37
CA LYS A 8 16.50 -30.77 -35.20
C LYS A 8 18.02 -30.72 -35.24
N ASN A 9 18.65 -29.55 -35.38
CA ASN A 9 20.13 -29.44 -35.40
C ASN A 9 20.73 -28.63 -34.23
N ALA A 10 19.98 -28.39 -33.14
CA ALA A 10 20.50 -27.73 -31.94
C ALA A 10 20.44 -28.61 -30.67
N LEU A 11 20.08 -29.90 -30.79
CA LEU A 11 19.92 -30.82 -29.65
C LEU A 11 20.97 -31.96 -29.60
N THR A 12 22.00 -31.93 -30.44
CA THR A 12 23.10 -32.89 -30.36
C THR A 12 24.42 -32.17 -30.60
N GLY A 13 24.86 -31.44 -29.58
CA GLY A 13 26.19 -30.86 -29.50
C GLY A 13 26.58 -30.79 -28.05
N ASN A 14 27.39 -31.76 -27.60
CA ASN A 14 28.08 -31.70 -26.32
C ASN A 14 28.95 -30.44 -26.30
N LEU A 15 28.41 -29.35 -25.77
CA LEU A 15 29.15 -28.18 -25.33
C LEU A 15 28.78 -27.98 -23.87
N THR A 16 29.69 -28.38 -23.01
CA THR A 16 29.74 -28.06 -21.58
C THR A 16 29.72 -26.54 -21.41
N LEU A 17 28.51 -25.97 -21.32
CA LEU A 17 28.30 -24.56 -21.01
C LEU A 17 28.38 -24.36 -19.49
N ASN A 18 29.62 -24.25 -19.01
CA ASN A 18 29.94 -23.58 -17.77
C ASN A 18 29.40 -22.13 -17.84
N GLY A 19 28.45 -21.78 -16.97
CA GLY A 19 28.19 -20.37 -16.64
C GLY A 19 26.80 -19.78 -16.90
N PHE A 20 25.73 -20.57 -17.01
CA PHE A 20 24.39 -19.99 -16.83
C PHE A 20 24.15 -19.71 -15.34
N SER A 21 24.19 -18.43 -14.94
CA SER A 21 23.77 -18.05 -13.59
C SER A 21 22.31 -18.50 -13.37
N LEU A 22 21.99 -18.95 -12.16
CA LEU A 22 20.63 -19.36 -11.77
C LEU A 22 19.59 -18.26 -12.05
N ASP A 23 20.03 -17.01 -12.14
CA ASP A 23 19.20 -15.83 -12.41
C ASP A 23 18.76 -15.75 -13.88
N CYS A 24 19.63 -16.11 -14.83
CA CYS A 24 19.29 -16.14 -16.26
C CYS A 24 18.18 -17.17 -16.55
N VAL A 25 18.22 -18.34 -15.90
CA VAL A 25 17.18 -19.38 -16.06
C VAL A 25 15.84 -18.91 -15.49
N LYS A 26 15.83 -18.17 -14.38
CA LYS A 26 14.60 -17.61 -13.79
C LYS A 26 14.02 -16.51 -14.67
N GLU A 27 14.88 -15.66 -15.23
CA GLU A 27 14.48 -14.58 -16.13
C GLU A 27 13.83 -15.12 -17.41
N LEU A 28 14.43 -16.12 -18.05
CA LEU A 28 13.86 -16.74 -19.26
C LEU A 28 12.51 -17.41 -18.97
N LYS A 29 12.36 -18.06 -17.82
CA LYS A 29 11.06 -18.65 -17.41
C LYS A 29 10.01 -17.57 -17.16
N TYR A 30 10.38 -16.49 -16.47
CA TYR A 30 9.45 -15.39 -16.22
C TYR A 30 9.02 -14.69 -17.50
N LEU A 31 9.96 -14.39 -18.39
CA LEU A 31 9.67 -13.81 -19.70
C LEU A 31 8.74 -14.71 -20.52
N GLY A 32 8.96 -16.03 -20.50
CA GLY A 32 8.08 -17.01 -21.14
C GLY A 32 6.63 -16.92 -20.63
N VAL A 33 6.45 -16.89 -19.31
CA VAL A 33 5.13 -16.73 -18.69
C VAL A 33 4.46 -15.41 -19.09
N VAL A 34 5.21 -14.31 -19.12
CA VAL A 34 4.65 -13.00 -19.52
C VAL A 34 4.27 -12.98 -21.01
N LEU A 35 5.08 -13.60 -21.87
CA LEU A 35 4.74 -13.78 -23.29
C LEU A 35 3.46 -14.58 -23.46
N ASP A 36 3.26 -15.65 -22.70
CA ASP A 36 2.03 -16.45 -22.75
C ASP A 36 0.81 -15.63 -22.31
N ILE A 37 0.94 -14.83 -21.23
CA ILE A 37 -0.13 -13.94 -20.72
C ILE A 37 -0.57 -12.95 -21.80
N ILE A 38 0.37 -12.34 -22.51
CA ILE A 38 0.03 -11.39 -23.58
C ILE A 38 -0.25 -12.09 -24.92
N SER A 39 -0.08 -13.41 -24.99
CA SER A 39 -0.10 -14.19 -26.23
C SER A 39 0.85 -13.60 -27.29
N GLY A 40 2.06 -13.27 -26.90
CA GLY A 40 3.06 -12.56 -27.69
C GLY A 40 4.10 -13.47 -28.34
N TYR A 41 4.67 -13.04 -29.46
CA TYR A 41 5.81 -13.71 -30.08
C TYR A 41 7.10 -13.47 -29.29
N ARG A 42 8.01 -14.45 -29.32
CA ARG A 42 9.36 -14.35 -28.70
C ARG A 42 10.23 -13.22 -29.25
N THR A 43 9.89 -12.68 -30.43
CA THR A 43 10.62 -11.57 -31.05
C THR A 43 10.18 -10.20 -30.53
N ILE A 44 9.10 -10.12 -29.74
CA ILE A 44 8.68 -8.87 -29.11
C ILE A 44 9.78 -8.45 -28.12
N SER A 45 10.14 -7.17 -28.16
CA SER A 45 11.16 -6.61 -27.27
C SER A 45 10.80 -6.74 -25.80
N TYR A 46 11.80 -6.96 -24.96
CA TYR A 46 11.69 -7.04 -23.51
C TYR A 46 10.81 -5.93 -22.93
N GLU A 47 11.06 -4.67 -23.25
CA GLU A 47 10.34 -3.55 -22.65
C GLU A 47 8.87 -3.50 -23.06
N ALA A 48 8.56 -3.85 -24.31
CA ALA A 48 7.18 -3.92 -24.80
C ALA A 48 6.39 -5.07 -24.17
N VAL A 49 7.01 -6.24 -23.95
CA VAL A 49 6.38 -7.39 -23.28
C VAL A 49 5.92 -7.00 -21.87
N PHE A 50 6.84 -6.45 -21.07
CA PHE A 50 6.53 -6.03 -19.71
C PHE A 50 5.51 -4.90 -19.69
N ALA A 51 5.67 -3.86 -20.52
CA ALA A 51 4.69 -2.78 -20.66
C ALA A 51 3.28 -3.32 -20.94
N ILE A 52 3.08 -4.08 -22.02
CA ILE A 52 1.76 -4.59 -22.40
C ILE A 52 1.14 -5.45 -21.30
N SER A 53 1.95 -6.31 -20.69
CA SER A 53 1.49 -7.22 -19.63
C SER A 53 1.04 -6.50 -18.35
N GLY A 54 1.61 -5.33 -18.06
CA GLY A 54 1.40 -4.64 -16.79
C GLY A 54 2.23 -5.21 -15.63
N PHE A 55 3.12 -6.17 -15.90
CA PHE A 55 4.07 -6.70 -14.93
C PHE A 55 5.43 -6.02 -15.08
N PRO A 56 6.10 -5.67 -13.96
CA PRO A 56 7.43 -5.10 -14.02
C PRO A 56 8.47 -6.15 -14.45
N PRO A 57 9.60 -5.72 -15.05
CA PRO A 57 10.80 -6.54 -15.21
C PRO A 57 11.20 -7.28 -13.93
N ILE A 58 11.64 -8.54 -14.08
CA ILE A 58 11.88 -9.44 -12.94
C ILE A 58 13.09 -9.05 -12.10
N ASP A 59 14.12 -8.52 -12.75
CA ASP A 59 15.33 -7.99 -12.16
C ASP A 59 15.01 -6.82 -11.22
N ILE A 60 14.22 -5.85 -11.70
CA ILE A 60 13.71 -4.73 -10.89
C ILE A 60 12.89 -5.27 -9.73
N PHE A 61 11.95 -6.19 -10.00
CA PHE A 61 11.08 -6.73 -8.98
C PHE A 61 11.85 -7.45 -7.86
N ILE A 62 12.82 -8.30 -8.20
CA ILE A 62 13.61 -9.08 -7.23
C ILE A 62 14.45 -8.15 -6.34
N ILE A 63 15.22 -7.25 -6.95
CA ILE A 63 16.12 -6.33 -6.24
C ILE A 63 15.30 -5.53 -5.23
N ARG A 64 14.23 -4.90 -5.71
CA ARG A 64 13.39 -4.05 -4.87
C ARG A 64 12.72 -4.90 -3.77
N ASN A 65 12.23 -6.10 -4.08
CA ASN A 65 11.48 -6.91 -3.11
C ASN A 65 12.37 -7.33 -1.94
N ASN A 66 13.66 -7.55 -2.21
CA ASN A 66 14.65 -7.77 -1.15
C ASN A 66 14.82 -6.53 -0.27
N GLU A 67 14.93 -5.32 -0.84
CA GLU A 67 14.96 -4.07 -0.07
C GLU A 67 13.70 -3.90 0.81
N PHE A 68 12.51 -4.20 0.27
CA PHE A 68 11.25 -4.16 1.02
C PHE A 68 11.25 -5.12 2.22
N LYS A 69 11.74 -6.36 2.04
CA LYS A 69 11.85 -7.35 3.12
C LYS A 69 12.82 -6.89 4.22
N ILE A 70 13.93 -6.27 3.85
CA ILE A 70 14.91 -5.74 4.80
C ILE A 70 14.30 -4.57 5.60
N ALA A 71 13.69 -3.61 4.90
CA ALA A 71 13.09 -2.43 5.52
C ALA A 71 11.99 -2.79 6.53
N THR A 72 11.18 -3.82 6.23
CA THR A 72 10.06 -4.24 7.09
C THR A 72 10.48 -5.12 8.27
N LYS A 73 11.62 -5.81 8.22
CA LYS A 73 12.15 -6.63 9.33
C LYS A 73 12.79 -5.79 10.45
N ASN A 74 13.44 -4.68 10.11
CA ASN A 74 14.23 -3.90 11.07
C ASN A 74 13.41 -2.97 11.98
N CYS A 75 12.09 -2.83 11.75
CA CYS A 75 11.28 -1.78 12.40
C CYS A 75 10.52 -2.21 13.67
N THR A 76 10.55 -3.48 14.09
CA THR A 76 9.50 -3.99 15.00
C THR A 76 9.82 -3.95 16.50
N ASN A 77 11.07 -4.13 16.93
CA ASN A 77 11.32 -4.43 18.35
C ASN A 77 11.38 -3.20 19.29
N LYS A 78 11.73 -2.01 18.77
CA LYS A 78 11.87 -0.78 19.59
C LYS A 78 10.64 0.13 19.58
N CYS A 79 9.68 -0.09 18.68
CA CYS A 79 8.51 0.78 18.52
C CYS A 79 7.38 0.39 19.48
N LEU A 80 6.49 1.34 19.77
CA LEU A 80 5.35 1.11 20.67
C LEU A 80 4.31 0.13 20.10
N ASP A 81 4.18 0.08 18.77
CA ASP A 81 3.17 -0.69 18.02
C ASP A 81 3.75 -1.91 17.29
N GLY A 82 4.90 -2.40 17.75
CA GLY A 82 5.49 -3.65 17.27
C GLY A 82 4.57 -4.86 17.46
N SER A 83 4.89 -5.99 16.82
CA SER A 83 4.16 -7.24 17.04
C SER A 83 4.79 -8.03 18.16
N LEU A 84 3.99 -8.43 19.14
CA LEU A 84 4.40 -9.37 20.20
C LEU A 84 4.34 -10.81 19.69
N ARG A 85 5.17 -11.68 20.30
CA ARG A 85 5.08 -13.13 20.11
C ARG A 85 3.88 -13.66 20.90
N VAL A 86 3.34 -14.79 20.48
CA VAL A 86 2.20 -15.44 21.18
C VAL A 86 2.54 -15.72 22.65
N SER A 87 3.78 -16.11 22.94
CA SER A 87 4.29 -16.35 24.30
C SER A 87 4.36 -15.11 25.19
N GLU A 88 4.29 -13.90 24.61
CA GLU A 88 4.36 -12.62 25.33
C GLU A 88 2.96 -12.01 25.55
N LEU A 89 1.90 -12.65 25.05
CA LEU A 89 0.53 -12.16 25.21
C LEU A 89 -0.06 -12.60 26.57
N PRO A 90 -0.93 -11.79 27.20
CA PRO A 90 -1.68 -12.18 28.39
C PRO A 90 -2.47 -13.48 28.19
N HIS A 91 -2.82 -14.18 29.25
CA HIS A 91 -3.60 -15.42 29.10
C HIS A 91 -4.97 -15.11 28.45
N PRO A 92 -5.52 -15.95 27.56
CA PRO A 92 -6.80 -15.66 26.89
C PRO A 92 -7.97 -15.34 27.85
N SER A 93 -7.98 -15.89 29.06
CA SER A 93 -8.99 -15.59 30.08
C SER A 93 -8.87 -14.22 30.73
N GLU A 94 -7.74 -13.54 30.54
CA GLU A 94 -7.47 -12.20 31.06
C GLU A 94 -7.79 -11.11 30.02
N ARG A 95 -8.25 -11.48 28.82
CA ARG A 95 -8.47 -10.54 27.72
C ARG A 95 -9.95 -10.23 27.58
N PHE A 96 -10.31 -8.97 27.78
CA PHE A 96 -11.70 -8.52 27.75
C PHE A 96 -11.93 -7.49 26.64
N PRO A 97 -13.12 -7.48 26.01
CA PRO A 97 -13.48 -6.43 25.06
C PRO A 97 -13.60 -5.07 25.76
N LEU A 98 -13.64 -4.00 24.96
CA LEU A 98 -13.80 -2.66 25.50
C LEU A 98 -15.20 -2.47 26.10
N ASN A 99 -15.29 -1.69 27.18
CA ASN A 99 -16.57 -1.21 27.70
C ASN A 99 -17.11 -0.11 26.78
N LEU A 100 -17.97 -0.47 25.84
CA LEU A 100 -18.57 0.49 24.91
C LEU A 100 -19.77 1.19 25.54
N ALA A 101 -19.79 2.52 25.45
CA ALA A 101 -20.91 3.37 25.84
C ALA A 101 -21.49 4.07 24.61
N ASN A 102 -22.80 4.38 24.66
CA ASN A 102 -23.44 5.19 23.64
C ASN A 102 -23.37 6.68 24.03
N TYR A 103 -22.64 7.48 23.25
CA TYR A 103 -22.44 8.91 23.49
C TYR A 103 -23.76 9.68 23.70
N ARG A 104 -24.85 9.28 23.01
CA ARG A 104 -26.12 10.03 23.05
C ARG A 104 -26.95 9.83 24.34
N LYS A 105 -26.55 8.94 25.26
CA LYS A 105 -27.26 8.73 26.53
C LYS A 105 -26.60 9.52 27.65
N ASN A 106 -26.92 10.81 27.75
CA ASN A 106 -26.60 11.72 28.87
C ASN A 106 -25.24 11.48 29.54
N ILE A 107 -24.15 11.81 28.84
CA ILE A 107 -22.77 11.73 29.35
C ILE A 107 -22.64 12.46 30.69
N GLU A 108 -23.35 13.57 30.81
CA GLU A 108 -23.35 14.49 31.94
C GLU A 108 -23.61 13.81 33.28
N ASN A 109 -24.52 12.84 33.30
CA ASN A 109 -24.93 12.19 34.54
C ASN A 109 -24.13 10.91 34.83
N ASN A 110 -23.31 10.46 33.87
CA ASN A 110 -22.72 9.12 33.92
C ASN A 110 -21.18 9.15 33.96
N PHE A 111 -20.55 10.22 33.47
CA PHE A 111 -19.09 10.32 33.34
C PHE A 111 -18.57 11.71 33.75
N PRO A 112 -18.08 11.86 34.99
CA PRO A 112 -17.52 13.13 35.48
C PRO A 112 -16.29 13.59 34.70
N VAL A 113 -15.50 12.65 34.16
CA VAL A 113 -14.30 12.94 33.37
C VAL A 113 -14.42 12.31 31.98
N VAL A 114 -14.27 13.16 30.95
CA VAL A 114 -14.37 12.79 29.54
C VAL A 114 -13.10 13.21 28.81
N CYS A 115 -12.48 12.28 28.10
CA CYS A 115 -11.35 12.53 27.22
C CYS A 115 -11.82 12.47 25.76
N PHE A 116 -11.49 13.47 24.95
CA PHE A 116 -11.66 13.41 23.50
C PHE A 116 -10.30 13.22 22.85
N THR A 117 -10.18 12.29 21.90
CA THR A 117 -8.93 11.94 21.23
C THR A 117 -9.06 12.14 19.74
N ASP A 118 -8.00 12.60 19.09
CA ASP A 118 -7.93 12.73 17.63
C ASP A 118 -6.48 12.53 17.13
N GLY A 119 -6.35 12.04 15.90
CA GLY A 119 -5.11 11.91 15.15
C GLY A 119 -5.23 12.52 13.76
N SER A 120 -4.33 13.44 13.43
CA SER A 120 -4.36 14.16 12.16
C SER A 120 -3.11 13.97 11.33
N LYS A 121 -3.26 14.04 10.00
CA LYS A 121 -2.13 14.06 9.05
C LYS A 121 -2.27 15.23 8.08
N ILE A 122 -1.37 16.21 8.18
CA ILE A 122 -1.32 17.41 7.34
C ILE A 122 0.07 17.52 6.72
N ASN A 123 0.14 17.76 5.40
CA ASN A 123 1.41 17.98 4.69
C ASN A 123 2.47 16.93 5.06
N THR A 124 2.08 15.65 4.96
CA THR A 124 2.83 14.45 5.37
C THR A 124 3.16 14.31 6.86
N LYS A 125 3.01 15.34 7.69
CA LYS A 125 3.28 15.28 9.12
C LYS A 125 2.10 14.74 9.89
N VAL A 126 2.38 13.99 10.95
CA VAL A 126 1.35 13.26 11.71
C VAL A 126 1.37 13.69 13.18
N GLY A 127 0.26 14.28 13.62
CA GLY A 127 0.04 14.75 14.99
C GLY A 127 -1.12 14.01 15.62
N LEU A 128 -1.14 13.97 16.95
CA LEU A 128 -2.27 13.46 17.73
C LEU A 128 -2.41 14.27 19.00
N ALA A 129 -3.64 14.39 19.48
CA ALA A 129 -3.92 15.10 20.70
C ALA A 129 -5.16 14.58 21.40
N PHE A 130 -5.15 14.71 22.73
CA PHE A 130 -6.36 14.51 23.52
C PHE A 130 -6.60 15.67 24.49
N VAL A 131 -7.88 15.88 24.76
CA VAL A 131 -8.41 16.94 25.63
C VAL A 131 -9.17 16.28 26.76
N ILE A 132 -8.99 16.77 27.98
CA ILE A 132 -9.67 16.26 29.16
C ILE A 132 -10.66 17.31 29.65
N PHE A 133 -11.91 16.89 29.80
CA PHE A 133 -12.96 17.65 30.45
C PHE A 133 -13.32 17.01 31.78
N GLN A 134 -13.45 17.83 32.82
CA GLN A 134 -14.07 17.46 34.08
C GLN A 134 -15.26 18.38 34.28
N ASP A 135 -16.46 17.80 34.43
CA ASP A 135 -17.70 18.56 34.60
C ASP A 135 -17.85 19.69 33.55
N PHE A 136 -17.61 19.36 32.28
CA PHE A 136 -17.64 20.24 31.09
C PHE A 136 -16.56 21.32 30.99
N ILE A 137 -15.64 21.36 31.95
CA ILE A 137 -14.52 22.31 31.93
C ILE A 137 -13.29 21.62 31.38
N GLU A 138 -12.64 22.21 30.36
CA GLU A 138 -11.35 21.76 29.86
C GLU A 138 -10.30 21.92 30.97
N ILE A 139 -9.84 20.81 31.55
CA ILE A 139 -8.84 20.81 32.64
C ILE A 139 -7.43 20.50 32.13
N GLY A 140 -7.29 20.05 30.88
CA GLY A 140 -5.98 19.77 30.33
C GLY A 140 -5.99 19.28 28.90
N THR A 141 -4.82 19.32 28.29
CA THR A 141 -4.57 18.83 26.94
C THR A 141 -3.21 18.14 26.88
N ARG A 142 -3.07 17.21 25.94
CA ARG A 142 -1.79 16.60 25.57
C ARG A 142 -1.69 16.51 24.06
N GLN A 143 -0.51 16.80 23.54
CA GLN A 143 -0.20 16.78 22.12
C GLN A 143 1.07 15.97 21.89
N PHE A 144 1.08 15.16 20.84
CA PHE A 144 2.24 14.39 20.43
C PHE A 144 2.37 14.40 18.92
N ARG A 145 3.59 14.21 18.45
CA ARG A 145 3.87 13.99 17.04
C ARG A 145 4.51 12.62 16.85
N ILE A 146 4.18 11.95 15.76
CA ILE A 146 4.83 10.72 15.34
C ILE A 146 5.46 10.92 13.98
N ARG A 147 6.21 9.92 13.52
CA ARG A 147 6.93 10.02 12.24
C ARG A 147 5.99 10.30 11.08
N ASP A 148 6.47 11.06 10.10
CA ASP A 148 5.70 11.52 8.94
C ASP A 148 5.20 10.34 8.07
N GLU A 149 5.88 9.20 8.12
CA GLU A 149 5.49 7.98 7.42
C GLU A 149 4.32 7.24 8.08
N CYS A 150 3.97 7.58 9.32
CA CYS A 150 2.89 6.93 10.05
C CYS A 150 1.52 7.23 9.41
N SER A 151 0.57 6.34 9.68
CA SER A 151 -0.82 6.50 9.24
C SER A 151 -1.65 7.28 10.27
N VAL A 152 -2.76 7.87 9.81
CA VAL A 152 -3.79 8.47 10.69
C VAL A 152 -4.28 7.44 11.70
N PHE A 153 -4.53 6.19 11.26
CA PHE A 153 -4.90 5.08 12.15
C PHE A 153 -3.91 4.87 13.31
N GLN A 154 -2.61 4.92 13.06
CA GLN A 154 -1.61 4.81 14.13
C GLN A 154 -1.65 5.99 15.10
N ALA A 155 -1.90 7.20 14.61
CA ALA A 155 -2.03 8.40 15.43
C ALA A 155 -3.25 8.30 16.35
N GLU A 156 -4.41 7.96 15.78
CA GLU A 156 -5.67 7.73 16.49
C GLU A 156 -5.52 6.66 17.58
N LEU A 157 -4.99 5.49 17.22
CA LEU A 157 -4.82 4.38 18.14
C LEU A 157 -3.85 4.73 19.28
N LEU A 158 -2.74 5.40 18.95
CA LEU A 158 -1.79 5.88 19.95
C LEU A 158 -2.42 6.94 20.85
N CYS A 159 -3.27 7.81 20.33
CA CYS A 159 -3.92 8.85 21.11
C CYS A 159 -4.83 8.25 22.19
N ILE A 160 -5.62 7.24 21.82
CA ILE A 160 -6.43 6.48 22.78
C ILE A 160 -5.55 5.80 23.83
N ALA A 161 -4.46 5.14 23.42
CA ALA A 161 -3.53 4.49 24.35
C ALA A 161 -2.88 5.50 25.33
N GLN A 162 -2.53 6.69 24.86
CA GLN A 162 -1.98 7.76 25.71
C GLN A 162 -3.03 8.33 26.66
N ALA A 163 -4.29 8.47 26.24
CA ALA A 163 -5.38 8.86 27.12
C ALA A 163 -5.59 7.82 28.24
N VAL A 164 -5.57 6.52 27.92
CA VAL A 164 -5.62 5.45 28.94
C VAL A 164 -4.42 5.54 29.90
N SER A 165 -3.21 5.73 29.37
CA SER A 165 -2.01 5.89 30.21
C SER A 165 -2.07 7.14 31.09
N TRP A 166 -2.70 8.22 30.62
CA TRP A 166 -2.92 9.41 31.41
C TRP A 166 -3.91 9.15 32.56
N ILE A 167 -4.98 8.38 32.31
CA ILE A 167 -5.93 7.97 33.35
C ILE A 167 -5.22 7.13 34.42
N CYS A 168 -4.32 6.20 34.06
CA CYS A 168 -3.52 5.46 35.05
C CYS A 168 -2.75 6.37 36.02
N ASN A 169 -2.32 7.54 35.57
CA ASN A 169 -1.61 8.51 36.42
C ASN A 169 -2.53 9.48 37.16
N ASN A 170 -3.83 9.47 36.85
CA ASN A 170 -4.83 10.40 37.37
C ASN A 170 -6.10 9.67 37.82
N GLU A 171 -5.96 8.42 38.25
CA GLU A 171 -7.07 7.51 38.59
C GLU A 171 -7.92 8.02 39.77
N ILE A 172 -7.37 8.95 40.57
CA ILE A 172 -8.03 9.57 41.72
C ILE A 172 -9.11 10.60 41.28
N LEU A 173 -9.06 11.10 40.03
CA LEU A 173 -10.00 12.12 39.56
C LEU A 173 -11.45 11.61 39.46
N SER A 174 -11.64 10.32 39.18
CA SER A 174 -12.97 9.72 39.06
C SER A 174 -12.89 8.20 39.14
N SER A 175 -13.96 7.54 39.60
CA SER A 175 -14.11 6.09 39.44
C SER A 175 -14.58 5.69 38.04
N LYS A 176 -15.04 6.64 37.22
CA LYS A 176 -15.55 6.43 35.86
C LYS A 176 -15.02 7.47 34.89
N PHE A 177 -14.41 7.00 33.80
CA PHE A 177 -13.90 7.82 32.70
C PHE A 177 -14.56 7.42 31.39
N LEU A 178 -14.74 8.39 30.50
CA LEU A 178 -15.17 8.17 29.12
C LEU A 178 -14.11 8.65 28.14
N ILE A 179 -13.66 7.78 27.23
CA ILE A 179 -12.81 8.16 26.08
C ILE A 179 -13.67 8.19 24.82
N CYS A 180 -13.74 9.35 24.18
CA CYS A 180 -14.44 9.59 22.93
C CYS A 180 -13.43 9.68 21.77
N SER A 181 -13.66 8.91 20.72
CA SER A 181 -12.87 8.93 19.48
C SER A 181 -13.81 8.85 18.27
N ASP A 182 -13.47 9.53 17.20
CA ASP A 182 -14.14 9.39 15.90
C ASP A 182 -13.46 8.36 14.97
N SER A 183 -12.41 7.70 15.44
CA SER A 183 -11.81 6.57 14.74
C SER A 183 -12.47 5.25 15.13
N LEU A 184 -13.55 4.90 14.40
CA LEU A 184 -14.17 3.58 14.51
C LEU A 184 -13.15 2.46 14.26
N SER A 185 -12.19 2.68 13.34
CA SER A 185 -11.14 1.71 13.05
C SER A 185 -10.24 1.43 14.26
N SER A 186 -9.88 2.45 15.04
CA SER A 186 -9.07 2.31 16.26
C SER A 186 -9.85 1.62 17.38
N LEU A 187 -11.13 1.98 17.55
CA LEU A 187 -12.02 1.32 18.51
C LEU A 187 -12.23 -0.17 18.17
N CYS A 188 -12.47 -0.50 16.89
CA CYS A 188 -12.56 -1.89 16.43
C CYS A 188 -11.25 -2.66 16.64
N ALA A 189 -10.10 -2.02 16.38
CA ALA A 189 -8.80 -2.63 16.59
C ALA A 189 -8.53 -2.93 18.07
N LEU A 190 -8.86 -2.00 18.97
CA LEU A 190 -8.75 -2.20 20.41
C LEU A 190 -9.74 -3.26 20.92
N ASN A 191 -10.95 -3.32 20.34
CA ASN A 191 -11.94 -4.33 20.71
C ASN A 191 -11.55 -5.77 20.29
N ASN A 192 -10.54 -5.92 19.43
CA ASN A 192 -9.99 -7.23 19.09
C ASN A 192 -9.03 -7.76 20.18
N ILE A 193 -9.56 -8.60 21.06
CA ILE A 193 -8.83 -9.24 22.17
C ILE A 193 -7.72 -10.22 21.74
N TYR A 194 -7.64 -10.57 20.44
CA TYR A 194 -6.60 -11.46 19.89
C TYR A 194 -5.47 -10.71 19.19
N SER A 195 -5.46 -9.38 19.26
CA SER A 195 -4.44 -8.56 18.62
C SER A 195 -3.04 -8.86 19.18
N GLN A 196 -2.06 -9.00 18.28
CA GLN A 196 -0.64 -9.13 18.62
C GLN A 196 0.07 -7.77 18.67
N ASN A 197 -0.65 -6.68 18.39
CA ASN A 197 -0.06 -5.35 18.41
C ASN A 197 0.29 -4.94 19.85
N LYS A 198 1.56 -4.66 20.10
CA LYS A 198 2.11 -4.30 21.42
C LYS A 198 1.39 -3.11 22.06
N LEU A 199 1.01 -2.11 21.28
CA LEU A 199 0.29 -0.93 21.77
C LEU A 199 -1.10 -1.31 22.26
N ILE A 200 -1.82 -2.15 21.50
CA ILE A 200 -3.15 -2.65 21.87
C ILE A 200 -3.07 -3.50 23.13
N VAL A 201 -2.12 -4.44 23.19
CA VAL A 201 -1.92 -5.30 24.36
C VAL A 201 -1.57 -4.48 25.60
N LYS A 202 -0.66 -3.51 25.48
CA LYS A 202 -0.32 -2.60 26.58
C LYS A 202 -1.52 -1.75 27.04
N THR A 203 -2.36 -1.31 26.09
CA THR A 203 -3.58 -0.57 26.41
C THR A 203 -4.54 -1.42 27.23
N HIS A 204 -4.74 -2.70 26.86
CA HIS A 204 -5.55 -3.63 27.65
C HIS A 204 -4.97 -3.87 29.05
N ILE A 205 -3.66 -4.10 29.18
CA ILE A 205 -3.00 -4.24 30.48
C ILE A 205 -3.25 -3.02 31.38
N ASN A 206 -3.17 -1.81 30.83
CA ASN A 206 -3.47 -0.59 31.57
C ASN A 206 -4.96 -0.49 31.97
N LEU A 207 -5.88 -0.95 31.12
CA LEU A 207 -7.31 -1.02 31.44
C LEU A 207 -7.60 -2.03 32.55
N ASP A 208 -6.95 -3.18 32.55
CA ASP A 208 -7.08 -4.19 33.59
C ASP A 208 -6.49 -3.70 34.92
N PHE A 209 -5.36 -2.99 34.87
CA PHE A 209 -4.80 -2.30 36.04
C PHE A 209 -5.80 -1.31 36.64
N LEU A 210 -6.40 -0.43 35.82
CA LEU A 210 -7.42 0.51 36.29
C LEU A 210 -8.64 -0.21 36.89
N ARG A 211 -9.10 -1.29 36.25
CA ARG A 211 -10.21 -2.10 36.76
C ARG A 211 -9.89 -2.69 38.14
N SER A 212 -8.66 -3.16 38.35
CA SER A 212 -8.22 -3.70 39.64
C SER A 212 -8.21 -2.66 40.76
N ARG A 213 -8.12 -1.37 40.41
CA ARG A 213 -8.22 -0.21 41.31
C ARG A 213 -9.64 0.30 41.49
N GLY A 214 -10.64 -0.36 40.90
CA GLY A 214 -12.04 0.09 40.95
C GLY A 214 -12.38 1.22 39.97
N VAL A 215 -11.49 1.52 39.02
CA VAL A 215 -11.71 2.54 37.99
C VAL A 215 -12.20 1.91 36.70
N GLN A 216 -13.33 2.41 36.20
CA GLN A 216 -13.94 1.94 34.96
C GLN A 216 -13.70 2.95 33.83
N VAL A 217 -13.08 2.50 32.74
CA VAL A 217 -12.91 3.29 31.52
C VAL A 217 -13.90 2.78 30.47
N PHE A 218 -14.68 3.69 29.92
CA PHE A 218 -15.61 3.46 28.84
C PHE A 218 -15.13 4.12 27.56
N PHE A 219 -15.55 3.59 26.42
CA PHE A 219 -15.21 4.09 25.10
C PHE A 219 -16.47 4.41 24.32
N SER A 220 -16.48 5.52 23.61
CA SER A 220 -17.59 5.85 22.71
C SER A 220 -17.10 6.38 21.38
N PHE A 221 -17.79 5.95 20.33
CA PHE A 221 -17.63 6.52 19.01
C PHE A 221 -18.41 7.84 18.94
N VAL A 222 -17.71 8.90 18.55
CA VAL A 222 -18.32 10.19 18.21
C VAL A 222 -18.18 10.44 16.72
N ARG A 223 -19.09 11.22 16.14
CA ARG A 223 -18.98 11.57 14.72
C ARG A 223 -18.06 12.79 14.58
N GLY A 224 -17.00 12.64 13.80
CA GLY A 224 -16.14 13.76 13.44
C GLY A 224 -16.92 14.87 12.73
N HIS A 225 -16.52 16.13 12.98
CA HIS A 225 -17.07 17.34 12.34
C HIS A 225 -18.59 17.53 12.49
N THR A 226 -19.13 17.25 13.68
CA THR A 226 -20.57 17.39 13.97
C THR A 226 -20.92 18.42 15.04
N GLY A 227 -20.01 19.33 15.40
CA GLY A 227 -20.27 20.35 16.44
C GLY A 227 -20.00 19.89 17.87
N ILE A 228 -19.44 18.68 18.06
CA ILE A 228 -19.06 18.21 19.40
C ILE A 228 -17.78 18.94 19.81
N TYR A 229 -17.91 19.96 20.65
CA TYR A 229 -16.82 20.86 21.05
C TYR A 229 -15.53 20.12 21.44
N GLY A 230 -15.62 19.10 22.30
CA GLY A 230 -14.45 18.33 22.72
C GLY A 230 -13.74 17.58 21.57
N ASN A 231 -14.49 17.06 20.60
CA ASN A 231 -13.93 16.40 19.42
C ASN A 231 -13.27 17.42 18.48
N GLU A 232 -13.92 18.54 18.24
CA GLU A 232 -13.38 19.63 17.40
C GLU A 232 -12.12 20.23 18.01
N ARG A 233 -12.09 20.35 19.35
CA ARG A 233 -10.92 20.78 20.11
C ARG A 233 -9.76 19.79 19.97
N ALA A 234 -10.03 18.49 20.06
CA ALA A 234 -9.02 17.45 19.85
C ALA A 234 -8.46 17.47 18.42
N ASP A 235 -9.33 17.56 17.40
CA ASP A 235 -8.94 17.68 15.99
C ASP A 235 -8.06 18.91 15.73
N TRP A 236 -8.45 20.07 16.26
CA TRP A 236 -7.63 21.28 16.16
C TRP A 236 -6.24 21.08 16.77
N LEU A 237 -6.16 20.49 17.96
CA LEU A 237 -4.88 20.24 18.64
C LEU A 237 -4.05 19.17 17.92
N ALA A 238 -4.65 18.14 17.35
CA ALA A 238 -3.94 17.10 16.59
C ALA A 238 -3.30 17.70 15.34
N LYS A 239 -3.98 18.65 14.69
CA LYS A 239 -3.44 19.44 13.57
C LYS A 239 -2.29 20.33 14.01
N GLU A 240 -2.40 21.02 15.13
CA GLU A 240 -1.30 21.83 15.68
C GLU A 240 -0.10 20.96 16.09
N ALA A 241 -0.34 19.77 16.64
CA ALA A 241 0.69 18.83 17.06
C ALA A 241 1.60 18.38 15.90
N THR A 242 1.15 18.47 14.64
CA THR A 242 1.99 18.20 13.46
C THR A 242 3.24 19.11 13.38
N LYS A 243 3.22 20.26 14.06
CA LYS A 243 4.31 21.24 14.10
C LYS A 243 5.35 20.95 15.18
N LEU A 244 5.08 20.02 16.10
CA LEU A 244 6.01 19.68 17.18
C LEU A 244 7.32 19.10 16.63
N ARG A 245 8.41 19.31 17.37
CA ARG A 245 9.74 18.80 16.99
C ARG A 245 9.96 17.38 17.49
N ASP A 246 9.55 17.09 18.72
CA ASP A 246 9.78 15.81 19.37
C ASP A 246 8.85 14.74 18.82
N LEU A 247 9.40 13.55 18.58
CA LEU A 247 8.69 12.43 17.98
C LEU A 247 8.53 11.28 18.98
N VAL A 248 7.30 10.80 19.10
CA VAL A 248 7.01 9.53 19.76
C VAL A 248 7.35 8.38 18.81
N SER A 249 8.05 7.38 19.34
CA SER A 249 8.57 6.23 18.57
C SER A 249 7.45 5.27 18.16
N MET A 250 7.02 5.36 16.90
CA MET A 250 6.05 4.45 16.24
C MET A 250 6.69 3.78 15.03
N SER A 251 6.28 2.55 14.70
CA SER A 251 6.79 1.79 13.56
C SER A 251 6.31 2.38 12.22
N ILE A 252 7.10 2.23 11.16
CA ILE A 252 6.64 2.62 9.82
C ILE A 252 5.64 1.56 9.37
N PRO A 253 4.42 1.92 8.97
CA PRO A 253 3.44 0.94 8.56
C PRO A 253 3.88 0.26 7.26
N LYS A 254 3.61 -1.05 7.15
CA LYS A 254 3.91 -1.83 5.92
C LYS A 254 3.29 -1.21 4.67
N SER A 255 2.14 -0.56 4.81
CA SER A 255 1.46 0.16 3.71
C SER A 255 2.31 1.30 3.14
N TYR A 256 3.02 2.05 3.99
CA TYR A 256 3.95 3.09 3.54
C TYR A 256 5.10 2.50 2.75
N HIS A 257 5.75 1.45 3.29
CA HIS A 257 6.81 0.75 2.56
C HIS A 257 6.32 0.20 1.22
N LYS A 258 5.11 -0.38 1.17
CA LYS A 258 4.50 -0.87 -0.09
C LYS A 258 4.27 0.27 -1.09
N LYS A 259 3.83 1.44 -0.63
CA LYS A 259 3.62 2.62 -1.49
C LYS A 259 4.95 3.08 -2.10
N VAL A 260 5.94 3.40 -1.27
CA VAL A 260 7.27 3.87 -1.70
C VAL A 260 7.93 2.85 -2.63
N PHE A 261 7.81 1.56 -2.30
CA PHE A 261 8.31 0.47 -3.11
C PHE A 261 7.67 0.44 -4.50
N LYS A 262 6.35 0.53 -4.57
CA LYS A 262 5.60 0.54 -5.84
C LYS A 262 6.02 1.74 -6.69
N GLU A 263 6.15 2.92 -6.09
CA GLU A 263 6.60 4.14 -6.78
C GLU A 263 8.01 3.98 -7.37
N LYS A 264 8.95 3.40 -6.61
CA LYS A 264 10.31 3.11 -7.11
C LYS A 264 10.31 2.14 -8.29
N ILE A 265 9.57 1.02 -8.19
CA ILE A 265 9.46 0.06 -9.29
C ILE A 265 8.92 0.73 -10.55
N ILE A 266 7.81 1.47 -10.42
CA ILE A 266 7.18 2.12 -11.57
C ILE A 266 8.12 3.15 -12.19
N SER A 267 8.83 3.92 -11.37
CA SER A 267 9.79 4.93 -11.84
C SER A 267 10.93 4.30 -12.65
N GLU A 268 11.58 3.27 -12.11
CA GLU A 268 12.70 2.58 -12.79
C GLU A 268 12.25 1.86 -14.06
N TRP A 269 11.13 1.16 -13.96
CA TRP A 269 10.53 0.49 -15.11
C TRP A 269 10.15 1.50 -16.19
N ASN A 270 9.57 2.63 -15.83
CA ASN A 270 9.25 3.68 -16.79
C ASN A 270 10.51 4.27 -17.43
N ASN A 271 11.61 4.43 -16.69
CA ASN A 271 12.87 4.90 -17.25
C ASN A 271 13.41 3.94 -18.33
N LEU A 272 13.49 2.64 -18.02
CA LEU A 272 13.88 1.62 -19.01
C LEU A 272 12.96 1.64 -20.23
N TYR A 273 11.65 1.75 -19.98
CA TYR A 273 10.66 1.86 -21.04
C TYR A 273 10.92 3.08 -21.92
N GLN A 274 11.11 4.27 -21.35
CA GLN A 274 11.34 5.51 -22.10
C GLN A 274 12.62 5.48 -22.95
N ILE A 275 13.71 4.90 -22.44
CA ILE A 275 14.98 4.85 -23.18
C ILE A 275 14.94 3.81 -24.31
N SER A 276 14.11 2.75 -24.20
CA SER A 276 14.08 1.68 -25.22
C SER A 276 13.60 2.17 -26.58
N ILE A 277 14.42 1.98 -27.61
CA ILE A 277 14.05 2.21 -29.01
C ILE A 277 13.10 1.11 -29.55
N ASN A 278 13.15 -0.08 -28.96
CA ASN A 278 12.45 -1.26 -29.49
C ASN A 278 10.96 -1.27 -29.15
N ALA A 279 10.54 -0.52 -28.13
CA ALA A 279 9.15 -0.37 -27.73
C ALA A 279 8.44 0.84 -28.40
N HIS A 280 9.01 1.44 -29.45
CA HIS A 280 8.49 2.66 -30.09
C HIS A 280 6.98 2.57 -30.42
N LEU A 281 6.55 1.52 -31.12
CA LEU A 281 5.14 1.38 -31.49
C LEU A 281 4.23 1.21 -30.27
N THR A 282 4.69 0.48 -29.25
CA THR A 282 3.94 0.33 -28.00
C THR A 282 3.77 1.67 -27.28
N LYS A 283 4.79 2.56 -27.35
CA LYS A 283 4.73 3.91 -26.77
C LYS A 283 3.70 4.82 -27.43
N GLU A 284 3.38 4.59 -28.70
CA GLU A 284 2.31 5.34 -29.37
C GLU A 284 0.94 5.09 -28.71
N PHE A 285 0.73 3.90 -28.15
CA PHE A 285 -0.51 3.54 -27.44
C PHE A 285 -0.42 3.76 -25.93
N PHE A 286 0.75 3.48 -25.35
CA PHE A 286 1.02 3.65 -23.93
C PHE A 286 2.27 4.53 -23.75
N PRO A 287 2.14 5.86 -23.76
CA PRO A 287 3.29 6.77 -23.70
C PRO A 287 4.16 6.58 -22.45
N SER A 288 3.62 6.03 -21.37
CA SER A 288 4.34 5.70 -20.15
C SER A 288 3.81 4.43 -19.50
N ILE A 289 4.61 3.82 -18.63
CA ILE A 289 4.15 2.70 -17.79
C ILE A 289 2.96 3.11 -16.92
N GLN A 290 2.96 4.35 -16.42
CA GLN A 290 1.84 4.88 -15.65
C GLN A 290 0.54 4.89 -16.48
N SER A 291 0.59 5.37 -17.72
CA SER A 291 -0.57 5.39 -18.63
C SER A 291 -1.14 3.99 -18.87
N ARG A 292 -0.25 2.99 -18.99
CA ARG A 292 -0.65 1.60 -19.14
C ARG A 292 -1.30 1.04 -17.88
N LEU A 293 -0.75 1.32 -16.69
CA LEU A 293 -1.29 0.84 -15.42
C LEU A 293 -2.64 1.49 -15.07
N GLU A 294 -2.90 2.70 -15.57
CA GLU A 294 -4.19 3.40 -15.46
C GLU A 294 -5.27 2.79 -16.35
N ALA A 295 -4.90 2.13 -17.45
CA ALA A 295 -5.79 1.37 -18.31
C ALA A 295 -6.23 0.04 -17.65
N LYS A 296 -6.97 0.12 -16.54
CA LYS A 296 -7.38 -1.03 -15.71
C LYS A 296 -8.24 -2.06 -16.45
N HIS A 297 -8.94 -1.64 -17.49
CA HIS A 297 -9.81 -2.51 -18.31
C HIS A 297 -9.11 -3.09 -19.53
N PHE A 298 -7.84 -2.74 -19.77
CA PHE A 298 -7.07 -3.30 -20.85
C PHE A 298 -6.63 -4.73 -20.52
N HIS A 299 -7.04 -5.66 -21.38
CA HIS A 299 -6.66 -7.07 -21.31
C HIS A 299 -5.92 -7.43 -22.59
N PRO A 300 -4.61 -7.70 -22.53
CA PRO A 300 -3.87 -8.10 -23.72
C PRO A 300 -4.40 -9.44 -24.23
N ASN A 301 -4.44 -9.59 -25.55
CA ASN A 301 -4.74 -10.84 -26.22
C ASN A 301 -3.92 -10.92 -27.51
N PHE A 302 -3.89 -12.09 -28.14
CA PHE A 302 -3.08 -12.35 -29.33
C PHE A 302 -3.19 -11.26 -30.41
N LYS A 303 -4.42 -10.83 -30.75
CA LYS A 303 -4.65 -9.81 -31.79
C LYS A 303 -4.15 -8.44 -31.32
N LEU A 304 -4.54 -8.00 -30.12
CA LEU A 304 -4.14 -6.71 -29.58
C LEU A 304 -2.63 -6.60 -29.44
N THR A 305 -1.98 -7.64 -28.92
CA THR A 305 -0.53 -7.69 -28.77
C THR A 305 0.19 -7.54 -30.10
N GLN A 306 -0.31 -8.15 -31.18
CA GLN A 306 0.26 -7.94 -32.51
C GLN A 306 0.17 -6.49 -32.98
N PHE A 307 -0.97 -5.82 -32.79
CA PHE A 307 -1.13 -4.41 -33.17
C PHE A 307 -0.25 -3.48 -32.32
N LEU A 308 -0.21 -3.69 -31.01
CA LEU A 308 0.56 -2.86 -30.07
C LEU A 308 2.07 -3.00 -30.22
N THR A 309 2.53 -4.13 -30.79
CA THR A 309 3.97 -4.41 -30.96
C THR A 309 4.42 -4.36 -32.41
N GLY A 310 3.49 -4.29 -33.37
CA GLY A 310 3.83 -4.29 -34.80
C GLY A 310 4.26 -5.67 -35.32
N HIS A 311 3.98 -6.73 -34.57
CA HIS A 311 4.36 -8.11 -34.87
C HIS A 311 3.24 -8.94 -35.52
N GLY A 312 2.21 -8.26 -36.04
CA GLY A 312 1.15 -8.90 -36.81
C GLY A 312 1.54 -9.19 -38.26
N ASN A 313 0.59 -9.71 -39.02
CA ASN A 313 0.70 -9.92 -40.46
C ASN A 313 0.62 -8.59 -41.24
N PHE A 314 1.51 -7.66 -40.91
CA PHE A 314 1.62 -6.36 -41.55
C PHE A 314 2.65 -6.44 -42.67
N LYS A 315 2.31 -6.01 -43.88
CA LYS A 315 3.24 -6.00 -45.02
C LYS A 315 4.58 -5.32 -44.70
N ALA A 316 4.57 -4.23 -43.95
CA ALA A 316 5.79 -3.56 -43.48
C ALA A 316 6.66 -4.46 -42.57
N TYR A 317 6.04 -5.25 -41.70
CA TYR A 317 6.73 -6.20 -40.84
C TYR A 317 7.23 -7.41 -41.64
N LEU A 318 6.40 -7.99 -42.51
CA LEU A 318 6.76 -9.12 -43.38
C LEU A 318 7.90 -8.82 -44.35
N LYS A 319 8.02 -7.56 -44.82
CA LYS A 319 9.13 -7.14 -45.68
C LYS A 319 10.49 -7.39 -45.02
N ARG A 320 10.60 -7.25 -43.69
CA ARG A 320 11.85 -7.51 -42.94
C ARG A 320 12.35 -8.95 -43.09
N PHE A 321 11.44 -9.87 -43.43
CA PHE A 321 11.72 -11.28 -43.66
C PHE A 321 11.65 -11.67 -45.15
N ASN A 322 11.59 -10.68 -46.06
CA ASN A 322 11.42 -10.89 -47.50
C ASN A 322 10.16 -11.66 -47.91
N LEU A 323 9.09 -11.56 -47.12
CA LEU A 323 7.83 -12.28 -47.36
C LEU A 323 6.76 -11.43 -48.07
N SER A 324 6.94 -10.12 -48.18
CA SER A 324 5.99 -9.22 -48.84
C SER A 324 6.62 -7.90 -49.28
N LEU A 325 5.91 -7.13 -50.11
CA LEU A 325 6.17 -5.70 -50.36
C LEU A 325 5.55 -4.84 -49.25
N THR A 326 5.99 -3.60 -49.07
CA THR A 326 5.55 -2.71 -47.97
C THR A 326 4.24 -1.97 -48.23
N SER A 327 3.83 -1.84 -49.49
CA SER A 327 2.73 -0.95 -49.91
C SER A 327 1.33 -1.53 -49.69
N CYS A 328 0.43 -0.67 -49.21
CA CYS A 328 -1.01 -0.83 -49.29
C CYS A 328 -1.53 -0.40 -50.68
N SER A 329 -2.83 -0.49 -50.94
CA SER A 329 -3.43 -0.14 -52.26
C SER A 329 -3.20 1.30 -52.74
N SER A 330 -2.69 2.18 -51.87
CA SER A 330 -2.45 3.60 -52.10
C SER A 330 -0.98 4.03 -51.89
N ASP A 331 -0.03 3.12 -52.11
CA ASP A 331 1.43 3.33 -51.89
C ASP A 331 1.85 3.71 -50.45
N THR A 332 0.92 3.74 -49.50
CA THR A 332 1.21 3.95 -48.08
C THR A 332 1.79 2.69 -47.43
N ILE A 333 2.73 2.86 -46.50
CA ILE A 333 3.32 1.74 -45.74
C ILE A 333 2.23 1.08 -44.88
N GLN A 334 1.93 -0.19 -45.15
CA GLN A 334 0.95 -0.93 -44.36
C GLN A 334 1.59 -1.45 -43.06
N ASN A 335 1.50 -0.64 -42.02
CA ASN A 335 1.84 -0.96 -40.63
C ASN A 335 0.57 -0.98 -39.74
N ALA A 336 0.72 -1.35 -38.47
CA ALA A 336 -0.40 -1.43 -37.52
C ALA A 336 -1.21 -0.12 -37.43
N LYS A 337 -0.52 1.03 -37.35
CA LYS A 337 -1.12 2.36 -37.26
C LYS A 337 -1.97 2.69 -38.50
N HIS A 338 -1.43 2.45 -39.69
CA HIS A 338 -2.14 2.66 -40.93
C HIS A 338 -3.42 1.80 -40.98
N LEU A 339 -3.33 0.52 -40.63
CA LEU A 339 -4.49 -0.37 -40.62
C LEU A 339 -5.58 0.07 -39.63
N ILE A 340 -5.21 0.62 -38.47
CA ILE A 340 -6.17 1.08 -37.46
C ILE A 340 -6.77 2.44 -37.81
N LEU A 341 -5.97 3.39 -38.32
CA LEU A 341 -6.35 4.81 -38.36
C LEU A 341 -6.59 5.37 -39.77
N ALA A 342 -6.14 4.69 -40.84
CA ALA A 342 -6.05 5.32 -42.16
C ALA A 342 -6.33 4.40 -43.36
N CYS A 343 -6.50 3.09 -43.15
CA CYS A 343 -6.62 2.14 -44.26
C CYS A 343 -8.05 2.08 -44.80
N ILE A 344 -8.24 2.58 -46.03
CA ILE A 344 -9.53 2.63 -46.73
C ILE A 344 -10.12 1.23 -46.98
N ASN A 345 -9.28 0.19 -47.05
CA ASN A 345 -9.73 -1.18 -47.26
C ASN A 345 -10.19 -1.88 -45.96
N PHE A 346 -9.98 -1.26 -44.81
CA PHE A 346 -10.30 -1.81 -43.48
C PHE A 346 -11.23 -0.90 -42.67
N SER A 347 -11.62 0.27 -43.20
CA SER A 347 -12.50 1.26 -42.57
C SER A 347 -13.97 0.97 -42.75
#